data_AF-A0A254RJI4-F1
#
_entry.id   AF-A0A254RJI4-F1
#
_cell.length_a   1.000
_cell.length_b   1.000
_cell.length_c   1.000
_cell.angle_alpha   90.00
_cell.angle_beta   90.00
_cell.angle_gamma   90.00
#
_symmetry.space_group_name_H-M   'P 1'
#
loop_
_entity.id
_entity.type
_entity.pdbx_description
1 polymer ?
#
loop_
_entity_poly.entity_id
_entity_poly.type
_entity_poly.pdbx_seq_one_letter_code
_entity_poly.pdbx_strand_id
1 'polypeptide(L)'
;MIDNENNLDIARFEVNQSGRILSGNKRFCRMFGFSESEVVWHYITDCYRYHGDWETFSSCDNLSQTKFIFRMRNRKGRSFKCCLSREVVQDENGRVTFRNTVSRLGEPVLAKEVPHVEESRSVVFINKCAHCGEQVRVNSLAETRMRVLCDACAAKAYPEAFNLAAAQV
;
A
#
# COMPACT_ATOMS: atom_id res chain seq x y z
N MET A 1 -19.31 7.88 20.78
CA MET A 1 -19.57 6.95 19.67
C MET A 1 -19.36 7.76 18.40
N ILE A 2 -18.35 7.43 17.60
CA ILE A 2 -17.92 8.28 16.47
C ILE A 2 -18.10 7.49 15.17
N ASP A 3 -18.96 8.04 14.32
CA ASP A 3 -19.04 7.94 12.87
C ASP A 3 -18.92 6.55 12.22
N ASN A 4 -20.07 5.87 12.15
CA ASN A 4 -20.28 4.74 11.26
C ASN A 4 -21.15 5.14 10.05
N GLU A 5 -20.81 6.25 9.38
CA GLU A 5 -21.40 6.56 8.07
C GLU A 5 -21.00 5.49 7.07
N ASN A 6 -21.97 4.64 6.74
CA ASN A 6 -21.91 3.55 5.76
C ASN A 6 -21.43 4.06 4.39
N ASN A 7 -20.13 4.08 4.18
CA ASN A 7 -19.48 4.32 2.88
C ASN A 7 -19.57 3.03 2.01
N LEU A 8 -20.78 2.48 1.91
CA LEU A 8 -21.09 1.17 1.30
C LEU A 8 -20.87 1.15 -0.21
N ASP A 9 -20.80 2.32 -0.86
CA ASP A 9 -20.74 2.47 -2.31
C ASP A 9 -19.32 2.53 -2.89
N ILE A 10 -18.27 2.50 -2.07
CA ILE A 10 -16.87 2.42 -2.55
C ILE A 10 -16.25 1.13 -2.04
N ALA A 11 -15.71 0.29 -2.93
CA ALA A 11 -14.97 -0.89 -2.52
C ALA A 11 -13.63 -0.44 -1.91
N ARG A 12 -13.38 -0.85 -0.68
CA ARG A 12 -12.18 -0.48 0.09
C ARG A 12 -11.48 -1.73 0.59
N PHE A 13 -10.15 -1.72 0.53
CA PHE A 13 -9.32 -2.78 1.09
C PHE A 13 -7.95 -2.24 1.50
N GLU A 14 -7.31 -2.94 2.42
CA GLU A 14 -5.96 -2.64 2.87
C GLU A 14 -5.06 -3.84 2.56
N VAL A 15 -3.86 -3.59 2.05
CA VAL A 15 -2.83 -4.60 1.82
C VAL A 15 -1.50 -4.15 2.42
N ASN A 16 -0.71 -5.11 2.89
CA ASN A 16 0.69 -4.84 3.22
C ASN A 16 1.55 -4.75 1.94
N GLN A 17 2.85 -4.50 2.11
CA GLN A 17 3.81 -4.40 1.01
C GLN A 17 4.06 -5.71 0.24
N SER A 18 3.73 -6.88 0.81
CA SER A 18 3.77 -8.18 0.09
C SER A 18 2.47 -8.51 -0.63
N GLY A 19 1.49 -7.60 -0.63
CA GLY A 19 0.19 -7.79 -1.27
C GLY A 19 -0.77 -8.68 -0.48
N ARG A 20 -0.44 -9.05 0.76
CA ARG A 20 -1.37 -9.75 1.65
C ARG A 20 -2.50 -8.80 2.03
N ILE A 21 -3.74 -9.23 1.83
CA ILE A 21 -4.91 -8.42 2.22
C ILE A 21 -5.03 -8.45 3.75
N LEU A 22 -5.14 -7.27 4.34
CA LEU A 22 -5.28 -7.05 5.79
C LEU A 22 -6.75 -6.80 6.17
N SER A 23 -7.49 -6.10 5.31
CA SER A 23 -8.91 -5.81 5.50
C SER A 23 -9.59 -5.58 4.14
N GLY A 24 -10.90 -5.78 4.07
CA GLY A 24 -11.70 -5.54 2.87
C GLY A 24 -13.16 -5.32 3.23
N ASN A 25 -13.76 -4.21 2.79
CA ASN A 25 -15.15 -3.91 3.12
C ASN A 25 -16.14 -4.79 2.33
N LYS A 26 -17.43 -4.71 2.70
CA LYS A 26 -18.49 -5.52 2.08
C LYS A 26 -18.56 -5.36 0.54
N ARG A 27 -18.31 -4.15 0.01
CA ARG A 27 -18.32 -3.91 -1.43
C ARG A 27 -17.10 -4.52 -2.13
N PHE A 28 -15.90 -4.47 -1.53
CA PHE A 28 -14.73 -5.18 -2.01
C PHE A 28 -14.96 -6.70 -2.05
N CYS A 29 -15.42 -7.27 -0.93
CA CYS A 29 -15.68 -8.70 -0.81
C CYS A 29 -16.67 -9.19 -1.90
N ARG A 30 -17.79 -8.47 -2.10
CA ARG A 30 -18.75 -8.74 -3.20
C ARG A 30 -18.14 -8.58 -4.60
N MET A 31 -17.30 -7.56 -4.82
CA MET A 31 -16.70 -7.27 -6.13
C MET A 31 -15.74 -8.38 -6.58
N PHE A 32 -14.92 -8.89 -5.66
CA PHE A 32 -13.89 -9.90 -5.93
C PHE A 32 -14.33 -11.34 -5.62
N GLY A 33 -15.46 -11.54 -4.94
CA GLY A 33 -16.00 -12.88 -4.65
C GLY A 33 -15.35 -13.56 -3.45
N PHE A 34 -15.01 -12.77 -2.43
CA PHE A 34 -14.55 -13.23 -1.12
C PHE A 34 -15.66 -13.06 -0.07
N SER A 35 -15.61 -13.86 0.99
CA SER A 35 -16.28 -13.59 2.26
C SER A 35 -15.43 -12.69 3.15
N GLU A 36 -16.07 -11.91 4.02
CA GLU A 36 -15.40 -10.96 4.93
C GLU A 36 -14.43 -11.67 5.89
N SER A 37 -14.73 -12.91 6.28
CA SER A 37 -13.88 -13.74 7.14
C SER A 37 -12.71 -14.39 6.42
N GLU A 38 -12.80 -14.64 5.11
CA GLU A 38 -11.72 -15.29 4.35
C GLU A 38 -10.74 -14.29 3.69
N VAL A 39 -11.15 -13.03 3.53
CA VAL A 39 -10.41 -12.03 2.75
C VAL A 39 -8.95 -11.87 3.21
N VAL A 40 -8.70 -12.00 4.52
CA VAL A 40 -7.37 -11.91 5.15
C VAL A 40 -6.44 -13.10 4.88
N TRP A 41 -6.95 -14.16 4.24
CA TRP A 41 -6.15 -15.32 3.81
C TRP A 41 -5.61 -15.19 2.38
N HIS A 42 -6.04 -14.18 1.63
CA HIS A 42 -5.72 -14.00 0.22
C HIS A 42 -4.69 -12.90 -0.06
N TYR A 43 -4.05 -13.00 -1.22
CA TYR A 43 -3.18 -11.95 -1.75
C TYR A 43 -3.93 -11.18 -2.84
N ILE A 44 -3.73 -9.86 -2.91
CA ILE A 44 -4.32 -9.03 -3.96
C ILE A 44 -3.72 -9.35 -5.34
N THR A 45 -2.50 -9.89 -5.39
CA THR A 45 -1.83 -10.39 -6.60
C THR A 45 -2.69 -11.38 -7.38
N ASP A 46 -3.41 -12.28 -6.68
CA ASP A 46 -4.33 -13.24 -7.29
C ASP A 46 -5.46 -12.54 -8.07
N CYS A 47 -5.85 -11.35 -7.63
CA CYS A 47 -6.90 -10.54 -8.24
C CYS A 47 -6.41 -9.72 -9.44
N TYR A 48 -5.11 -9.57 -9.68
CA TYR A 48 -4.61 -8.96 -10.92
C TYR A 48 -4.72 -9.94 -12.10
N ARG A 49 -4.96 -9.42 -13.31
CA ARG A 49 -4.97 -10.25 -14.53
C ARG A 49 -3.56 -10.52 -15.05
N TYR A 50 -2.65 -9.56 -14.85
CA TYR A 50 -1.25 -9.59 -15.25
C TYR A 50 -0.38 -9.39 -14.00
N HIS A 51 0.63 -10.24 -13.77
CA HIS A 51 1.40 -10.20 -12.52
C HIS A 51 2.17 -8.88 -12.32
N GLY A 52 2.79 -8.38 -13.40
CA GLY A 52 3.57 -7.13 -13.39
C GLY A 52 2.78 -5.87 -13.07
N ASP A 53 1.43 -5.91 -13.11
CA ASP A 53 0.59 -4.81 -12.61
C ASP A 53 0.81 -4.58 -11.10
N TRP A 54 1.03 -5.64 -10.31
CA TRP A 54 1.32 -5.54 -8.87
C TRP A 54 2.73 -4.99 -8.59
N GLU A 55 3.71 -5.37 -9.39
CA GLU A 55 5.07 -4.82 -9.30
C GLU A 55 5.06 -3.32 -9.62
N THR A 56 4.36 -2.94 -10.70
CA THR A 56 4.12 -1.54 -11.08
C THR A 56 3.41 -0.75 -9.97
N PHE A 57 2.40 -1.33 -9.31
CA PHE A 57 1.68 -0.69 -8.21
C PHE A 57 2.52 -0.55 -6.94
N SER A 58 3.18 -1.63 -6.52
CA SER A 58 3.82 -1.74 -5.19
C SER A 58 5.20 -1.08 -5.13
N SER A 59 5.87 -0.95 -6.28
CA SER A 59 7.17 -0.28 -6.44
C SER A 59 7.03 1.14 -7.04
N CYS A 60 5.81 1.68 -7.16
CA CYS A 60 5.61 3.06 -7.59
C CYS A 60 5.99 4.03 -6.46
N ASP A 61 7.24 4.52 -6.47
CA ASP A 61 7.76 5.52 -5.54
C ASP A 61 7.21 6.94 -5.79
N ASN A 62 6.58 7.20 -6.93
CA ASN A 62 5.90 8.48 -7.16
C ASN A 62 4.62 8.56 -6.31
N LEU A 63 4.72 9.22 -5.15
CA LEU A 63 3.60 9.35 -4.21
C LEU A 63 2.48 10.27 -4.72
N SER A 64 2.77 11.17 -5.67
CA SER A 64 1.72 11.94 -6.35
C SER A 64 0.86 11.06 -7.27
N GLN A 65 1.39 9.91 -7.70
CA GLN A 65 0.61 8.88 -8.39
C GLN A 65 -0.20 8.07 -7.37
N THR A 66 -1.38 8.61 -7.08
CA THR A 66 -2.41 7.96 -6.25
C THR A 66 -3.30 7.04 -7.07
N LYS A 67 -3.55 7.33 -8.35
CA LYS A 67 -4.49 6.59 -9.21
C LYS A 67 -3.78 5.64 -10.18
N PHE A 68 -4.29 4.42 -10.29
CA PHE A 68 -3.78 3.37 -11.16
C PHE A 68 -4.93 2.70 -11.92
N ILE A 69 -4.71 2.34 -13.18
CA ILE A 69 -5.70 1.66 -14.01
C ILE A 69 -5.18 0.28 -14.38
N PHE A 70 -5.87 -0.75 -13.89
CA PHE A 70 -5.48 -2.14 -14.10
C PHE A 70 -6.64 -2.99 -14.64
N ARG A 71 -6.31 -4.17 -15.15
CA ARG A 71 -7.29 -5.22 -15.40
C ARG A 71 -7.20 -6.24 -14.27
N MET A 72 -8.24 -6.32 -13.48
CA MET A 72 -8.36 -7.27 -12.39
C MET A 72 -9.35 -8.38 -12.74
N ARG A 73 -9.36 -9.45 -11.95
CA ARG A 73 -10.28 -10.58 -12.02
C ARG A 73 -10.86 -10.87 -10.63
N ASN A 74 -12.11 -11.30 -10.58
CA ASN A 74 -12.68 -11.88 -9.37
C ASN A 74 -12.32 -13.37 -9.25
N ARG A 75 -12.63 -13.98 -8.10
CA ARG A 75 -12.42 -15.42 -7.82
C ARG A 75 -13.08 -16.37 -8.83
N LYS A 76 -14.12 -15.92 -9.54
CA LYS A 76 -14.79 -16.66 -10.64
C LYS A 76 -14.12 -16.44 -12.00
N GLY A 77 -12.91 -15.86 -12.04
CA GLY A 77 -12.14 -15.58 -13.26
C GLY A 77 -12.64 -14.41 -14.12
N ARG A 78 -13.79 -13.79 -13.78
CA ARG A 78 -14.36 -12.69 -14.58
C ARG A 78 -13.46 -11.47 -14.48
N SER A 79 -12.89 -11.07 -15.61
CA SER A 79 -12.00 -9.92 -15.71
C SER A 79 -12.76 -8.62 -15.93
N PHE A 80 -12.32 -7.53 -15.29
CA PHE A 80 -12.87 -6.19 -15.45
C PHE A 80 -11.75 -5.14 -15.36
N LYS A 81 -11.96 -3.97 -15.97
CA LYS A 81 -11.02 -2.84 -15.89
C LYS A 81 -11.45 -1.94 -14.73
N CYS A 82 -10.50 -1.55 -13.88
CA CYS A 82 -10.77 -0.78 -12.67
C CYS A 82 -9.76 0.34 -12.45
N CYS A 83 -10.19 1.39 -11.77
CA CYS A 83 -9.34 2.40 -11.18
C CYS A 83 -9.11 2.03 -9.71
N LEU A 84 -7.85 1.98 -9.29
CA LEU A 84 -7.45 1.88 -7.89
C LEU A 84 -6.92 3.26 -7.47
N SER A 85 -7.37 3.76 -6.31
CA SER A 85 -6.73 4.89 -5.65
C SER A 85 -6.00 4.40 -4.41
N ARG A 86 -4.69 4.67 -4.32
CA ARG A 86 -3.75 4.28 -3.28
C ARG A 86 -3.48 5.47 -2.35
N GLU A 87 -3.67 5.25 -1.06
CA GLU A 87 -3.09 6.03 0.03
C GLU A 87 -2.02 5.16 0.71
N VAL A 88 -0.84 5.73 0.97
CA VAL A 88 0.26 5.04 1.65
C VAL A 88 0.25 5.45 3.11
N VAL A 89 0.02 4.49 4.01
CA VAL A 89 -0.04 4.72 5.47
C VAL A 89 1.05 3.90 6.13
N GLN A 90 1.73 4.48 7.11
CA GLN A 90 2.77 3.81 7.88
C GLN A 90 2.46 3.86 9.37
N ASP A 91 2.65 2.73 10.07
CA ASP A 91 2.48 2.66 11.52
C ASP A 91 3.74 3.12 12.29
N GLU A 92 3.59 3.29 13.60
CA GLU A 92 4.68 3.60 14.56
C GLU A 92 5.85 2.59 14.55
N ASN A 93 5.65 1.39 13.98
CA ASN A 93 6.68 0.38 13.84
C ASN A 93 7.30 0.40 12.42
N GLY A 94 6.97 1.41 11.61
CA GLY A 94 7.44 1.58 10.24
C GLY A 94 6.84 0.59 9.23
N ARG A 95 5.78 -0.15 9.59
CA ARG A 95 5.12 -1.08 8.66
C ARG A 95 4.21 -0.28 7.73
N VAL A 96 4.38 -0.46 6.42
CA VAL A 96 3.56 0.22 5.42
C VAL A 96 2.35 -0.62 5.04
N THR A 97 1.19 0.03 5.03
CA THR A 97 -0.09 -0.45 4.54
C THR A 97 -0.54 0.43 3.39
N PHE A 98 -0.92 -0.17 2.26
CA PHE A 98 -1.60 0.53 1.19
C PHE A 98 -3.11 0.48 1.45
N ARG A 99 -3.70 1.62 1.77
CA ARG A 99 -5.15 1.80 1.80
C ARG A 99 -5.64 2.04 0.38
N ASN A 100 -6.58 1.24 -0.08
CA ASN A 100 -7.04 1.27 -1.46
C ASN A 100 -8.54 1.50 -1.55
N THR A 101 -8.95 2.37 -2.45
CA THR A 101 -10.30 2.36 -3.03
C THR A 101 -10.24 1.74 -4.42
N VAL A 102 -11.28 1.02 -4.83
CA VAL A 102 -11.39 0.45 -6.18
C VAL A 102 -12.77 0.66 -6.78
N SER A 103 -12.81 1.12 -8.02
CA SER A 103 -14.04 1.30 -8.82
C SER A 103 -13.86 0.67 -10.19
N ARG A 104 -14.94 0.11 -10.77
CA ARG A 104 -14.88 -0.35 -12.16
C ARG A 104 -14.94 0.87 -13.09
N LEU A 105 -14.13 0.86 -14.15
CA LEU A 105 -14.24 1.91 -15.17
C LEU A 105 -15.56 1.72 -15.94
N GLY A 106 -16.33 2.80 -16.05
CA GLY A 106 -17.68 2.80 -16.62
C GLY A 106 -18.81 2.68 -15.60
N GLU A 107 -18.54 2.34 -14.34
CA GLU A 107 -19.48 2.64 -13.25
C GLU A 107 -19.37 4.14 -12.90
N PRO A 108 -20.49 4.84 -12.60
CA PRO A 108 -20.43 6.23 -12.18
C PRO A 108 -19.63 6.34 -10.88
N VAL A 109 -18.56 7.13 -10.91
CA VAL A 109 -17.83 7.49 -9.69
C VAL A 109 -18.72 8.47 -8.93
N LEU A 110 -19.45 7.97 -7.93
CA LEU A 110 -20.21 8.81 -7.01
C LEU A 110 -19.23 9.64 -6.17
N ALA A 111 -18.98 10.85 -6.67
CA ALA A 111 -18.08 11.82 -6.06
C ALA A 111 -18.70 12.38 -4.77
N LYS A 112 -18.51 11.67 -3.66
CA LYS A 112 -18.01 12.37 -2.47
C LYS A 112 -16.51 12.51 -2.67
N GLU A 113 -16.08 13.74 -2.93
CA GLU A 113 -14.67 14.10 -2.87
C GLU A 113 -14.16 13.71 -1.48
N VAL A 114 -13.36 12.65 -1.41
CA VAL A 114 -12.40 12.53 -0.31
C VAL A 114 -11.55 13.79 -0.45
N PRO A 115 -11.45 14.66 0.58
CA PRO A 115 -10.89 15.98 0.44
C PRO A 115 -9.54 15.87 -0.28
N HIS A 116 -9.43 16.58 -1.41
CA HIS A 116 -8.22 16.57 -2.21
C HIS A 116 -7.20 17.39 -1.45
N VAL A 117 -6.55 16.75 -0.49
CA VAL A 117 -5.44 17.31 0.27
C VAL A 117 -4.26 17.37 -0.69
N GLU A 118 -4.26 18.41 -1.53
CA GLU A 118 -3.08 18.96 -2.22
C GLU A 118 -2.15 19.64 -1.21
N GLU A 119 -1.96 19.04 -0.05
CA GLU A 119 -0.74 19.27 0.67
C GLU A 119 0.32 18.42 -0.02
N SER A 120 1.37 19.10 -0.51
CA SER A 120 2.67 18.49 -0.72
C SER A 120 3.20 18.04 0.64
N ARG A 121 2.59 16.98 1.19
CA ARG A 121 3.06 16.32 2.39
C ARG A 121 4.37 15.67 2.00
N SER A 122 5.45 16.18 2.57
CA SER A 122 6.72 15.47 2.64
C SER A 122 6.47 14.20 3.44
N VAL A 123 6.11 13.12 2.73
CA VAL A 123 5.87 11.81 3.34
C VAL A 123 7.22 11.29 3.82
N VAL A 124 7.44 11.41 5.12
CA VAL A 124 8.62 10.86 5.78
C VAL A 124 8.37 9.39 6.02
N PHE A 125 9.07 8.53 5.29
CA PHE A 125 9.09 7.11 5.59
C PHE A 125 10.06 6.84 6.75
N ILE A 126 9.65 5.96 7.67
CA ILE A 126 10.48 5.48 8.77
C ILE A 126 10.69 3.96 8.69
N ASN A 127 11.71 3.47 9.37
CA ASN A 127 12.01 2.05 9.47
C ASN A 127 12.51 1.74 10.89
N LYS A 128 12.19 0.54 11.41
CA LYS A 128 12.55 0.16 12.78
C LYS A 128 13.75 -0.78 12.77
N CYS A 129 14.86 -0.28 13.31
CA CYS A 129 16.16 -0.90 13.43
C CYS A 129 16.03 -2.17 14.30
N ALA A 130 16.04 -3.36 13.69
CA ALA A 130 15.58 -4.56 14.40
C ALA A 130 16.62 -5.25 15.32
N HIS A 131 17.84 -4.71 15.44
CA HIS A 131 18.79 -5.11 16.49
C HIS A 131 18.66 -4.23 17.75
N CYS A 132 18.62 -2.89 17.62
CA CYS A 132 18.57 -1.97 18.78
C CYS A 132 17.21 -1.26 19.02
N GLY A 133 16.23 -1.42 18.12
CA GLY A 133 14.86 -0.89 18.25
C GLY A 133 14.62 0.53 17.72
N GLU A 134 15.68 1.29 17.44
CA GLU A 134 15.66 2.70 16.98
C GLU A 134 14.82 2.91 15.70
N GLN A 135 14.18 4.08 15.57
CA GLN A 135 13.52 4.49 14.33
C GLN A 135 14.45 5.35 13.46
N VAL A 136 14.53 5.04 12.17
CA VAL A 136 15.34 5.80 11.19
C VAL A 136 14.52 6.18 9.96
N ARG A 137 14.76 7.37 9.41
CA ARG A 137 14.06 7.86 8.20
C ARG A 137 14.67 7.21 6.95
N VAL A 138 13.85 6.84 5.98
CA VAL A 138 14.28 6.32 4.67
C VAL A 138 13.72 7.18 3.54
N ASN A 139 14.34 7.16 2.37
CA ASN A 139 14.05 8.09 1.27
C ASN A 139 12.94 7.60 0.33
N SER A 140 12.72 6.28 0.26
CA SER A 140 11.75 5.67 -0.65
C SER A 140 10.80 4.70 0.04
N LEU A 141 9.68 4.41 -0.63
CA LEU A 141 8.75 3.36 -0.21
C LEU A 141 9.43 1.99 -0.27
N ALA A 142 10.31 1.76 -1.26
CA ALA A 142 11.08 0.52 -1.37
C ALA A 142 11.96 0.24 -0.14
N GLU A 143 12.66 1.25 0.39
CA GLU A 143 13.58 1.12 1.53
C GLU A 143 12.90 0.68 2.84
N THR A 144 11.59 0.93 3.01
CA THR A 144 10.84 0.47 4.20
C THR A 144 10.72 -1.06 4.31
N ARG A 145 10.97 -1.79 3.22
CA ARG A 145 10.91 -3.26 3.16
C ARG A 145 12.15 -3.94 3.75
N MET A 146 13.26 -3.23 3.96
CA MET A 146 14.53 -3.78 4.41
C MET A 146 14.69 -3.69 5.94
N ARG A 147 14.85 -4.82 6.65
CA ARG A 147 15.23 -4.90 8.08
C ARG A 147 16.14 -6.12 8.23
N VAL A 148 17.28 -6.08 8.91
CA VAL A 148 17.59 -5.59 10.28
C VAL A 148 18.83 -4.67 10.23
N LEU A 149 19.01 -3.75 11.17
CA LEU A 149 20.17 -2.82 11.18
C LEU A 149 20.73 -2.65 12.62
N CYS A 150 22.07 -2.61 12.78
CA CYS A 150 22.90 -2.06 13.88
C CYS A 150 24.41 -2.24 13.51
N ASP A 151 25.39 -1.69 14.25
CA ASP A 151 25.33 -0.59 15.24
C ASP A 151 25.48 0.75 14.51
N ALA A 152 24.56 0.80 13.55
CA ALA A 152 24.53 1.42 12.27
C ALA A 152 23.09 1.10 11.87
N CYS A 153 22.12 1.92 12.25
CA CYS A 153 20.78 1.85 11.70
C CYS A 153 20.83 2.36 10.24
N ALA A 154 21.63 1.64 9.44
CA ALA A 154 22.67 2.12 8.52
C ALA A 154 23.03 3.61 8.75
N ALA A 155 23.68 3.92 9.88
CA ALA A 155 23.50 5.18 10.61
C ALA A 155 23.58 6.46 9.73
N LYS A 156 22.47 7.15 9.45
CA LYS A 156 21.07 6.77 9.70
C LYS A 156 20.27 6.82 8.38
N ALA A 157 20.18 5.66 7.74
CA ALA A 157 19.31 5.27 6.64
C ALA A 157 19.20 6.26 5.45
N TYR A 158 20.25 6.56 4.69
CA TYR A 158 21.53 5.88 4.54
C TYR A 158 22.55 6.93 4.03
N PRO A 159 23.21 7.72 4.88
CA PRO A 159 24.08 8.81 4.40
C PRO A 159 25.25 8.23 3.60
N GLU A 160 25.17 8.42 2.27
CA GLU A 160 26.06 7.89 1.23
C GLU A 160 26.35 6.39 1.36
N ALA A 161 25.29 5.57 1.41
CA ALA A 161 25.36 4.12 1.58
C ALA A 161 26.24 3.72 2.80
N PHE A 162 26.15 4.53 3.86
CA PHE A 162 26.91 4.40 5.08
C PHE A 162 28.44 4.53 4.89
N ASN A 163 28.84 5.35 3.90
CA ASN A 163 30.20 5.69 3.45
C ASN A 163 31.03 4.53 2.90
N LEU A 164 30.40 3.74 2.02
CA LEU A 164 30.98 2.63 1.22
C LEU A 164 32.09 1.80 1.90
N ALA A 165 31.98 1.27 3.11
CA ALA A 165 31.06 1.53 4.23
C ALA A 165 32.01 1.56 5.41
N ALA A 166 32.53 2.75 5.72
CA ALA A 166 33.88 3.02 6.26
C ALA A 166 35.06 3.05 5.24
N ALA A 167 34.79 3.06 3.92
CA ALA A 167 35.78 3.14 2.82
C ALA A 167 36.79 1.96 2.68
N GLN A 168 36.41 0.91 1.93
CA GLN A 168 37.25 -0.22 1.48
C GLN A 168 37.99 -1.10 2.52
N VAL A 169 37.95 -0.75 3.81
CA VAL A 169 38.58 -1.43 4.99
C VAL A 169 38.75 -2.94 4.87
#